data_AF-A0A9E6JU28-F1
#
_entry.id   AF-A0A9E6JU28-F1
#
_cell.length_a   1.000
_cell.length_b   1.000
_cell.length_c   1.000
_cell.angle_alpha   90.00
_cell.angle_beta   90.00
_cell.angle_gamma   90.00
#
_symmetry.space_group_name_H-M   'P 1'
#
loop_
_entity.id
_entity.type
_entity.pdbx_description
1 polymer ?
#
loop_
_entity_poly.entity_id
_entity_poly.type
_entity_poly.pdbx_seq_one_letter_code
_entity_poly.pdbx_strand_id
1 'polypeptide(L)'
;MFNAYAPVRYAMWEILLDWSNVRDFQNQNPDSCKARLLYYSLPTIDVSQVLPPEIEKISFPLGTTITQKRYSLTSEHAEFIRALLYETNWEGGLFDSAHSNLPTNISKGAVGFFAVCSVTSVSLIVNP
;
A
#
# COMPACT_ATOMS: atom_id res chain seq x y z
N MET A 1 7.37 20.84 10.06
CA MET A 1 7.34 19.94 8.89
C MET A 1 6.36 18.82 9.22
N PHE A 2 5.18 18.80 8.60
CA PHE A 2 4.14 17.80 8.92
C PHE A 2 4.39 16.54 8.08
N ASN A 3 4.66 15.42 8.74
CA ASN A 3 4.75 14.12 8.06
C ASN A 3 3.34 13.68 7.65
N ALA A 4 3.02 13.77 6.36
CA ALA A 4 1.71 13.37 5.82
C ALA A 4 1.42 11.86 5.97
N TYR A 5 2.45 11.06 6.27
CA TYR A 5 2.39 9.63 6.51
C TYR A 5 2.39 9.27 8.00
N ALA A 6 2.26 10.26 8.90
CA ALA A 6 2.12 9.98 10.32
C ALA A 6 0.92 9.03 10.56
N PRO A 7 1.10 7.94 11.32
CA PRO A 7 0.11 6.88 11.46
C PRO A 7 -1.06 7.28 12.38
N VAL A 8 -1.56 8.51 12.31
CA VAL A 8 -2.67 8.95 13.17
C VAL A 8 -3.99 8.29 12.74
N ARG A 9 -4.10 7.86 11.47
CA ARG A 9 -5.30 7.25 10.91
C ARG A 9 -4.94 6.05 10.03
N TYR A 10 -5.77 5.01 10.09
CA TYR A 10 -5.67 3.86 9.21
C TYR A 10 -5.86 4.29 7.76
N ALA A 11 -4.88 3.98 6.92
CA ALA A 11 -4.93 4.31 5.50
C ALA A 11 -4.15 3.32 4.66
N MET A 12 -4.62 3.09 3.44
CA MET A 12 -3.83 2.51 2.37
C MET A 12 -3.39 3.64 1.43
N TRP A 13 -2.14 3.61 1.02
CA TRP A 13 -1.54 4.54 0.09
C TRP A 13 -1.21 3.81 -1.19
N GLU A 14 -1.56 4.43 -2.32
CA GLU A 14 -1.19 3.99 -3.65
C GLU A 14 -0.40 5.13 -4.30
N ILE A 15 0.85 4.85 -4.67
CA ILE A 15 1.69 5.79 -5.42
C ILE A 15 1.85 5.23 -6.82
N LEU A 16 1.32 5.96 -7.80
CA LEU A 16 1.45 5.66 -9.21
C LEU A 16 2.53 6.58 -9.78
N LEU A 17 3.58 5.97 -10.31
CA LEU A 17 4.66 6.63 -11.01
C LEU A 17 4.46 6.40 -12.51
N ASP A 18 4.45 7.48 -13.29
CA ASP A 18 4.34 7.42 -14.74
C ASP A 18 5.38 8.34 -15.39
N TRP A 19 6.35 7.73 -16.08
CA TRP A 19 7.37 8.44 -16.84
C TRP A 19 7.28 8.19 -18.35
N SER A 20 6.15 7.64 -18.83
CA SER A 20 5.92 7.42 -20.27
C SER A 20 5.98 8.71 -21.08
N ASN A 21 5.69 9.85 -20.45
CA ASN A 21 5.73 11.18 -21.08
C ASN A 21 7.13 11.80 -21.17
N VAL A 22 8.15 11.21 -20.54
CA VAL A 22 9.53 11.71 -20.56
C VAL A 22 10.13 11.47 -21.95
N ARG A 23 10.79 12.48 -22.53
CA ARG A 23 11.25 12.48 -23.94
C ARG A 23 12.01 11.22 -24.36
N ASP A 24 12.84 10.67 -23.47
CA ASP A 24 13.67 9.49 -23.74
C ASP A 24 12.89 8.15 -23.68
N PHE A 25 11.64 8.19 -23.17
CA PHE A 25 10.79 7.02 -22.92
C PHE A 25 9.48 7.03 -23.72
N GLN A 26 9.17 8.12 -24.45
CA GLN A 26 7.94 8.26 -25.25
C GLN A 26 7.76 7.17 -26.33
N ASN A 27 8.86 6.60 -26.82
CA ASN A 27 8.85 5.56 -27.86
C ASN A 27 8.93 4.13 -27.28
N GLN A 28 9.00 3.98 -25.96
CA GLN A 28 9.01 2.68 -25.29
C GLN A 28 7.59 2.20 -25.01
N ASN A 29 7.45 0.93 -24.62
CA ASN A 29 6.16 0.43 -24.20
C ASN A 29 5.67 1.23 -22.97
N PRO A 30 4.47 1.84 -23.01
CA PRO A 30 3.96 2.64 -21.91
C PRO A 30 3.82 1.85 -20.60
N ASP A 31 3.67 0.52 -20.67
CA ASP A 31 3.53 -0.32 -19.48
C ASP A 31 4.86 -0.58 -18.76
N SER A 32 6.00 -0.51 -19.48
CA SER A 32 7.33 -0.57 -18.84
C SER A 32 7.75 0.76 -18.21
N CYS A 33 6.97 1.83 -18.44
CA CYS A 33 7.25 3.17 -17.97
C CYS A 33 6.38 3.60 -16.79
N LYS A 34 5.77 2.63 -16.11
CA LYS A 34 4.88 2.82 -14.98
C LYS A 34 5.31 1.94 -13.82
N ALA A 35 5.19 2.47 -12.62
CA ALA A 35 5.33 1.68 -11.39
C ALA A 35 4.19 2.01 -10.43
N ARG A 36 3.73 0.99 -9.70
CA ARG A 36 2.68 1.11 -8.70
C ARG A 36 3.20 0.60 -7.37
N LEU A 37 3.20 1.48 -6.39
CA LEU A 37 3.60 1.18 -5.03
C LEU A 37 2.38 1.21 -4.11
N LEU A 38 2.28 0.23 -3.21
CA LEU A 38 1.21 0.13 -2.23
C LEU A 38 1.82 0.12 -0.82
N TYR A 39 1.30 0.96 0.06
CA TYR A 39 1.73 1.03 1.46
C TYR A 39 0.53 1.08 2.39
N TYR A 40 0.66 0.53 3.59
CA TYR A 40 -0.36 0.61 4.63
C TYR A 40 0.16 1.39 5.84
N SER A 41 -0.63 2.35 6.31
CA SER A 41 -0.41 3.05 7.58
C SER A 41 -1.28 2.41 8.66
N LEU A 42 -0.70 1.46 9.41
CA LEU A 42 -1.36 0.74 10.51
C LEU A 42 -0.67 1.12 11.84
N PRO A 43 -1.21 2.07 12.65
CA PRO A 43 -0.59 2.59 13.89
C PRO A 43 -0.20 1.65 15.04
N THR A 44 -0.20 0.34 14.86
CA THR A 44 0.14 -0.61 15.93
C THR A 44 1.60 -1.04 15.80
N ILE A 45 2.29 -1.15 16.95
CA ILE A 45 3.62 -1.77 17.03
C ILE A 45 3.43 -3.24 16.68
N ASP A 46 3.76 -3.59 15.46
CA ASP A 46 3.79 -4.95 14.96
C ASP A 46 5.26 -5.32 14.73
N VAL A 47 5.62 -6.59 14.95
CA VAL A 47 6.96 -7.15 14.67
C VAL A 47 7.35 -6.88 13.20
N SER A 48 6.37 -6.79 12.29
CA SER A 48 6.57 -6.36 10.90
C SER A 48 7.10 -4.92 10.73
N GLN A 49 6.87 -4.02 11.70
CA GLN A 49 7.48 -2.68 11.73
C GLN A 49 8.89 -2.69 12.33
N VAL A 50 9.23 -3.71 13.11
CA VAL A 50 10.57 -3.89 13.70
C VAL A 50 11.53 -4.53 12.69
N LEU A 51 11.01 -5.36 11.79
CA LEU A 51 11.74 -6.01 10.70
C LEU A 51 10.98 -5.80 9.38
N PRO A 52 10.99 -4.58 8.81
CA PRO A 52 10.36 -4.37 7.51
C PRO A 52 11.03 -5.27 6.46
N PRO A 53 10.24 -5.93 5.58
CA PRO A 53 10.80 -6.69 4.47
C PRO A 53 11.65 -5.78 3.58
N GLU A 54 12.53 -6.37 2.75
CA GLU A 54 13.33 -5.58 1.81
C GLU A 54 12.42 -4.66 0.97
N ILE A 55 12.59 -3.36 1.18
CA ILE A 55 11.81 -2.35 0.47
C ILE A 55 12.37 -2.25 -0.94
N GLU A 56 11.53 -2.51 -1.94
CA GLU A 56 11.88 -2.35 -3.34
C GLU A 56 12.32 -0.90 -3.61
N LYS A 57 13.55 -0.74 -4.11
CA LYS A 57 14.08 0.57 -4.51
C LYS A 57 13.72 0.84 -5.96
N ILE A 58 12.74 1.71 -6.16
CA ILE A 58 12.35 2.16 -7.51
C ILE A 58 13.12 3.44 -7.86
N SER A 59 13.78 3.43 -9.02
CA SER A 59 14.42 4.62 -9.61
C SER A 59 13.58 5.10 -10.79
N PHE A 60 13.29 6.40 -10.86
CA PHE A 60 12.51 7.02 -11.93
C PHE A 60 13.19 8.32 -12.41
N PRO A 61 13.04 8.69 -13.71
CA PRO A 61 13.69 9.87 -14.26
C PRO A 61 13.01 11.19 -13.85
N LEU A 62 13.68 12.31 -14.07
CA LEU A 62 13.08 13.64 -13.98
C LEU A 62 11.93 13.78 -14.98
N GLY A 63 10.88 14.53 -14.62
CA GLY A 63 9.65 14.65 -15.41
C GLY A 63 8.62 13.54 -15.17
N THR A 64 8.91 12.58 -14.27
CA THR A 64 7.94 11.57 -13.82
C THR A 64 6.73 12.25 -13.18
N THR A 65 5.53 11.81 -13.56
CA THR A 65 4.28 12.19 -12.90
C THR A 65 4.02 11.22 -11.76
N ILE A 66 3.90 11.74 -10.54
CA ILE A 66 3.62 10.99 -9.33
C ILE A 66 2.19 11.30 -8.91
N THR A 67 1.32 10.29 -8.96
CA THR A 67 -0.03 10.37 -8.42
C THR A 67 -0.12 9.57 -7.13
N GLN A 68 -0.34 10.27 -6.02
CA GLN A 68 -0.52 9.67 -4.70
C GLN A 68 -2.01 9.63 -4.37
N LYS A 69 -2.53 8.45 -4.05
CA LYS A 69 -3.88 8.25 -3.53
C LYS A 69 -3.83 7.70 -2.12
N ARG A 70 -4.70 8.24 -1.27
CA ARG A 70 -4.95 7.77 0.08
C ARG A 70 -6.37 7.24 0.17
N TYR A 71 -6.50 5.97 0.52
CA TYR A 71 -7.76 5.31 0.84
C TYR A 71 -7.91 5.26 2.35
N SER A 72 -8.98 5.87 2.88
CA SER A 72 -9.24 5.84 4.32
C SER A 72 -9.71 4.45 4.74
N LEU A 73 -9.22 3.94 5.87
CA LEU A 73 -9.64 2.64 6.40
C LEU A 73 -10.39 2.83 7.72
N THR A 74 -11.44 2.03 7.94
CA THR A 74 -12.07 1.91 9.26
C THR A 74 -11.23 1.00 10.16
N SER A 75 -11.53 0.99 11.47
CA SER A 75 -10.91 0.08 12.43
C SER A 75 -11.04 -1.39 12.01
N GLU A 76 -12.24 -1.80 11.61
CA GLU A 76 -12.58 -3.19 11.28
C GLU A 76 -11.87 -3.62 9.99
N HIS A 77 -11.80 -2.73 9.00
CA HIS A 77 -11.06 -3.01 7.77
C HIS A 77 -9.55 -3.10 8.05
N ALA A 78 -9.02 -2.24 8.92
CA ALA A 78 -7.61 -2.31 9.32
C ALA A 78 -7.29 -3.60 10.08
N GLU A 79 -8.21 -4.11 10.91
CA GLU A 79 -8.08 -5.42 11.58
C GLU A 79 -8.06 -6.58 10.59
N PHE A 80 -8.94 -6.56 9.58
CA PHE A 80 -8.90 -7.55 8.50
C PHE A 80 -7.55 -7.53 7.75
N ILE A 81 -7.08 -6.36 7.33
CA ILE A 81 -5.80 -6.24 6.61
C ILE A 81 -4.63 -6.71 7.48
N ARG A 82 -4.63 -6.41 8.78
CA ARG A 82 -3.60 -6.92 9.71
C ARG A 82 -3.62 -8.44 9.78
N ALA A 83 -4.79 -9.03 10.03
CA ALA A 83 -4.93 -10.48 10.11
C ALA A 83 -4.44 -11.14 8.81
N LEU A 84 -4.80 -10.56 7.65
CA LEU A 84 -4.31 -11.03 6.35
C LEU A 84 -2.77 -10.94 6.24
N LEU A 85 -2.18 -9.79 6.62
CA LEU A 85 -0.73 -9.60 6.57
C LEU A 85 0.02 -10.53 7.52
N TYR A 86 -0.53 -10.84 8.70
CA TYR A 86 0.04 -11.81 9.63
C TYR A 86 0.09 -13.21 9.02
N GLU A 87 -0.99 -13.65 8.38
CA GLU A 87 -1.05 -14.95 7.71
C GLU A 87 -0.09 -15.02 6.51
N THR A 88 0.12 -13.92 5.77
CA THR A 88 0.95 -13.94 4.55
C THR A 88 2.44 -13.66 4.78
N ASN A 89 2.82 -12.85 5.77
CA ASN A 89 4.23 -12.47 5.99
C ASN A 89 4.99 -13.39 6.96
N TRP A 90 4.34 -14.40 7.54
CA TRP A 90 4.93 -15.29 8.56
C TRP A 90 4.79 -16.79 8.28
N GLU A 91 4.76 -17.22 7.01
CA GLU A 91 5.04 -18.64 6.74
C GLU A 91 6.48 -18.97 7.15
N GLY A 92 6.65 -19.68 8.28
CA GLY A 92 7.91 -20.31 8.70
C GLY A 92 8.71 -19.65 9.84
N GLY A 93 8.17 -18.66 10.55
CA GLY A 93 8.83 -18.05 11.73
C GLY A 93 8.59 -18.81 13.05
N LEU A 94 9.45 -18.62 14.05
CA LEU A 94 9.40 -19.22 15.41
C LEU A 94 8.11 -18.91 16.21
N PHE A 95 7.20 -18.11 15.66
CA PHE A 95 5.95 -17.67 16.28
C PHE A 95 4.78 -18.00 15.34
N ASP A 96 4.59 -19.29 15.08
CA ASP A 96 3.44 -19.81 14.36
C ASP A 96 2.18 -19.60 15.23
N SER A 97 1.38 -18.59 14.92
CA SER A 97 0.05 -18.44 15.49
C SER A 97 -0.90 -19.37 14.74
N ALA A 98 -1.65 -20.21 15.48
CA ALA A 98 -2.65 -21.09 14.89
C ALA A 98 -3.57 -20.29 13.95
N HIS A 99 -3.60 -20.69 12.67
CA HIS A 99 -4.43 -20.11 11.62
C HIS A 99 -5.86 -19.89 12.15
N SER A 100 -6.29 -18.64 12.21
CA SER A 100 -7.62 -18.28 12.69
C SER A 100 -8.43 -17.67 11.55
N ASN A 101 -9.76 -17.77 11.63
CA ASN A 101 -10.61 -17.19 10.61
C ASN A 101 -10.36 -15.67 10.53
N LEU A 102 -10.01 -15.18 9.34
CA LEU A 102 -9.86 -13.76 9.10
C LEU A 102 -11.16 -13.01 9.46
N PRO A 103 -11.09 -11.82 10.09
CA PRO A 103 -12.25 -10.98 10.32
C PRO A 103 -12.96 -10.66 8.99
N THR A 104 -14.25 -10.95 8.88
CA THR A 104 -15.04 -10.67 7.68
C THR A 104 -16.39 -10.07 8.02
N ASN A 105 -16.88 -9.18 7.16
CA ASN A 105 -18.24 -8.65 7.22
C ASN A 105 -19.17 -9.27 6.15
N ILE A 106 -18.72 -10.32 5.47
CA ILE A 106 -19.46 -11.01 4.42
C ILE A 106 -19.92 -12.37 4.95
N SER A 107 -21.09 -12.82 4.52
CA SER A 107 -21.70 -14.07 4.98
C SER A 107 -21.98 -15.04 3.82
N LYS A 108 -22.51 -16.24 4.13
CA LYS A 108 -22.87 -17.29 3.16
C LYS A 108 -21.69 -17.89 2.38
N GLY A 109 -20.54 -18.03 3.05
CA GLY A 109 -19.35 -18.67 2.48
C GLY A 109 -18.54 -17.81 1.50
N ALA A 110 -18.85 -16.51 1.42
CA ALA A 110 -17.99 -15.57 0.71
C ALA A 110 -16.74 -15.23 1.54
N VAL A 111 -15.63 -14.96 0.83
CA VAL A 111 -14.31 -14.70 1.42
C VAL A 111 -13.91 -13.25 1.18
N GLY A 112 -13.33 -12.60 2.19
CA GLY A 112 -12.78 -11.24 2.10
C GLY A 112 -13.51 -10.23 2.97
N PHE A 113 -13.31 -8.95 2.68
CA PHE A 113 -13.92 -7.84 3.42
C PHE A 113 -14.45 -6.80 2.44
N PHE A 114 -15.67 -6.30 2.68
CA PHE A 114 -16.28 -5.25 1.87
C PHE A 114 -16.23 -3.91 2.62
N ALA A 115 -15.65 -2.89 2.01
CA ALA A 115 -15.56 -1.55 2.59
C ALA A 115 -15.89 -0.46 1.57
N VAL A 116 -16.55 0.61 2.03
CA VAL A 116 -16.66 1.88 1.30
C VAL A 116 -15.76 2.90 1.98
N CYS A 117 -14.90 3.56 1.23
CA CYS A 117 -13.93 4.51 1.77
C CYS A 117 -13.90 5.83 0.99
N SER A 118 -13.42 6.89 1.65
CA SER A 118 -13.06 8.13 0.97
C SER A 118 -11.66 8.00 0.37
N VAL A 119 -11.50 8.53 -0.84
CA VAL A 119 -10.23 8.58 -1.56
C VAL A 119 -9.79 10.02 -1.71
N THR A 120 -8.57 10.33 -1.30
CA THR A 120 -7.93 11.63 -1.55
C THR A 120 -6.77 11.41 -2.52
N SER A 121 -6.67 12.24 -3.56
CA SER A 121 -5.62 12.13 -4.57
C SER A 121 -4.86 13.45 -4.72
N VAL A 122 -3.54 13.35 -4.86
CA VAL A 122 -2.66 14.46 -5.23
C VAL A 122 -1.77 14.01 -6.37
N SER A 123 -1.57 14.87 -7.37
CA SER A 123 -0.67 14.61 -8.50
C SER A 123 0.41 15.69 -8.56
N LEU A 124 1.65 15.26 -8.75
CA LEU A 124 2.86 16.09 -8.74
C LEU A 124 3.75 15.66 -9.90
N ILE A 125 4.50 16.61 -10.45
CA ILE A 125 5.52 16.35 -11.47
C ILE A 125 6.89 16.58 -10.85
N VAL A 126 7.81 15.64 -11.08
CA VAL A 126 9.19 15.73 -10.59
C VAL A 126 9.95 16.73 -11.45
N ASN A 127 10.19 17.91 -10.90
CA ASN A 127 11.00 18.96 -11.52
C ASN A 127 12.44 18.92 -10.97
N PRO A 128 13.43 19.45 -11.72
CA PRO A 128 14.80 19.60 -11.23
C PRO A 128 14.91 20.52 -10.01
#